data_AF-R5PU61-F1
#
_entry.id   AF-R5PU61-F1
#
_cell.length_a   1.000
_cell.length_b   1.000
_cell.length_c   1.000
_cell.angle_alpha   90.00
_cell.angle_beta   90.00
_cell.angle_gamma   90.00
#
_symmetry.space_group_name_H-M   'P 1'
#
loop_
_entity.id
_entity.type
_entity.pdbx_description
1 polymer ?
#
loop_
_entity_poly.entity_id
_entity_poly.type
_entity_poly.pdbx_seq_one_letter_code
_entity_poly.pdbx_strand_id
1 'polypeptide(L)'
;MRFFLDNPEYHHYWFIEYDVEFTGKWDVLMNDCDTNLDGYDFLSCHIERFDETNKDWGWWHHCNDSGYPLTECIKGFNPICRYSNKALDCLNKYLKQGYSAHSEVMLTTCLYHHVFKIGDIGGTGEFTPHGYRNKYYVQGRGVNNGTMRWRPLYTMEEIEALGTNNKLFHPIK
;
A
#
# COMPACT_ATOMS: atom_id res chain seq x y z
N MET A 1 13.53 -5.63 -3.10
CA MET A 1 13.67 -7.10 -3.20
C MET A 1 14.90 -7.68 -2.49
N ARG A 2 16.05 -6.99 -2.46
CA ARG A 2 17.31 -7.57 -1.96
C ARG A 2 17.21 -8.15 -0.54
N PHE A 3 16.64 -7.40 0.41
CA PHE A 3 16.47 -7.85 1.79
C PHE A 3 15.75 -9.20 1.91
N PHE A 4 14.65 -9.39 1.16
CA PHE A 4 13.92 -10.65 1.11
C PHE A 4 14.77 -11.81 0.57
N LEU A 5 15.56 -11.57 -0.48
CA LEU A 5 16.42 -12.60 -1.06
C LEU A 5 17.56 -13.02 -0.12
N ASP A 6 18.07 -12.06 0.65
CA ASP A 6 19.12 -12.31 1.64
C ASP A 6 18.57 -12.92 2.95
N ASN A 7 17.29 -12.72 3.24
CA ASN A 7 16.63 -13.20 4.45
C ASN A 7 15.24 -13.81 4.12
N PRO A 8 15.18 -14.98 3.48
CA PRO A 8 13.94 -15.60 2.99
C PRO A 8 13.11 -16.30 4.09
N GLU A 9 13.53 -16.27 5.35
CA GLU A 9 12.92 -17.01 6.46
C GLU A 9 11.75 -16.28 7.11
N TYR A 10 11.61 -14.97 6.89
CA TYR A 10 10.51 -14.20 7.50
C TYR A 10 9.19 -14.55 6.83
N HIS A 11 8.15 -14.67 7.65
CA HIS A 11 6.78 -14.90 7.18
C HIS A 11 6.23 -13.63 6.49
N HIS A 12 6.49 -12.47 7.11
CA HIS A 12 6.06 -11.16 6.63
C HIS A 12 7.24 -10.19 6.56
N TYR A 13 7.16 -9.25 5.61
CA TYR A 13 8.15 -8.20 5.39
C TYR A 13 7.44 -6.85 5.38
N TRP A 14 7.85 -5.94 6.24
CA TRP A 14 7.39 -4.57 6.22
C TRP A 14 8.38 -3.68 5.45
N PHE A 15 7.82 -2.85 4.57
CA PHE A 15 8.51 -1.73 3.96
C PHE A 15 7.83 -0.45 4.43
N ILE A 16 8.62 0.50 4.91
CA ILE A 16 8.14 1.78 5.44
C ILE A 16 9.11 2.84 4.91
N GLU A 17 8.59 3.83 4.18
CA GLU A 17 9.34 5.00 3.74
C GLU A 17 9.73 5.87 4.94
N TYR A 18 10.83 6.60 4.80
CA TYR A 18 11.41 7.39 5.89
C TYR A 18 10.53 8.57 6.32
N ASP A 19 9.58 8.98 5.49
CA ASP A 19 8.67 10.09 5.70
C ASP A 19 7.23 9.65 6.03
N VAL A 20 7.08 8.42 6.53
CA VAL A 20 5.85 7.93 7.15
C VAL A 20 5.94 8.10 8.67
N GLU A 21 4.96 8.79 9.26
CA GLU A 21 4.80 8.89 10.71
C GLU A 21 3.58 8.08 11.17
N PHE A 22 3.68 7.44 12.34
CA PHE A 22 2.55 6.80 12.99
C PHE A 22 2.34 7.39 14.37
N THR A 23 1.19 8.03 14.61
CA THR A 23 0.89 8.65 15.91
C THR A 23 0.62 7.66 17.05
N GLY A 24 0.70 6.36 16.75
CA GLY A 24 0.56 5.29 17.73
C GLY A 24 1.88 4.57 18.00
N LYS A 25 1.81 3.44 18.68
CA LYS A 25 2.96 2.55 18.82
C LYS A 25 2.98 1.55 17.67
N TRP A 26 4.11 1.40 17.00
CA TRP A 26 4.25 0.54 15.82
C TRP A 26 3.78 -0.92 16.05
N ASP A 27 4.01 -1.46 17.25
CA ASP A 27 3.54 -2.79 17.64
C ASP A 27 2.01 -2.92 17.61
N VAL A 28 1.25 -1.87 17.89
CA VAL A 28 -0.23 -1.87 17.79
C VAL A 28 -0.68 -2.10 16.35
N LEU A 29 -0.04 -1.46 15.38
CA LEU A 29 -0.37 -1.64 13.97
C LEU A 29 0.10 -3.02 13.48
N MET A 30 1.35 -3.37 13.76
CA MET A 30 1.96 -4.61 13.27
C MET A 30 1.29 -5.85 13.88
N ASN A 31 1.08 -5.89 15.20
CA ASN A 31 0.42 -7.02 15.86
C ASN A 31 -1.03 -7.18 15.41
N ASP A 32 -1.76 -6.08 15.17
CA ASP A 32 -3.12 -6.15 14.63
C ASP A 32 -3.13 -6.75 13.22
N CYS A 33 -2.20 -6.34 12.35
CA CYS A 33 -2.07 -6.92 11.01
C CYS A 33 -1.66 -8.41 11.06
N ASP A 34 -0.75 -8.78 11.95
CA ASP A 34 -0.31 -10.17 12.09
C ASP A 34 -1.37 -11.06 12.75
N THR A 35 -2.22 -10.52 13.61
CA THR A 35 -3.28 -11.30 14.26
C THR A 35 -4.54 -11.39 13.40
N ASN A 36 -5.00 -10.25 12.86
CA ASN A 36 -6.31 -10.15 12.23
C ASN A 36 -6.25 -10.19 10.70
N LEU A 37 -5.07 -9.95 10.11
CA LEU A 37 -4.86 -9.96 8.66
C LEU A 37 -3.75 -10.93 8.24
N ASP A 38 -3.42 -11.96 9.03
CA ASP A 38 -2.37 -12.94 8.69
C ASP A 38 -2.57 -13.57 7.29
N GLY A 39 -3.81 -13.90 6.95
CA GLY A 39 -4.16 -14.45 5.63
C GLY A 39 -4.12 -13.45 4.47
N TYR A 40 -3.71 -12.20 4.70
CA TYR A 40 -3.49 -11.20 3.64
C TYR A 40 -2.02 -11.17 3.23
N ASP A 41 -1.81 -11.27 1.94
CA ASP A 41 -0.50 -11.44 1.32
C ASP A 41 0.17 -10.12 0.97
N PHE A 42 -0.63 -9.07 0.82
CA PHE A 42 -0.17 -7.71 0.64
C PHE A 42 -1.10 -6.73 1.33
N LEU A 43 -0.53 -5.86 2.16
CA LEU A 43 -1.23 -4.79 2.85
C LEU A 43 -0.63 -3.45 2.45
N SER A 44 -1.48 -2.47 2.12
CA SER A 44 -1.04 -1.12 1.74
C SER A 44 -2.15 -0.08 1.95
N CYS A 45 -1.99 1.13 1.41
CA CYS A 45 -2.97 2.20 1.46
C CYS A 45 -3.56 2.52 0.07
N HIS A 46 -4.75 3.12 0.03
CA HIS A 46 -5.44 3.61 -1.18
C HIS A 46 -5.42 2.62 -2.36
N ILE A 47 -5.82 1.38 -2.08
CA ILE A 47 -5.84 0.31 -3.09
C ILE A 47 -7.11 0.42 -3.92
N GLU A 48 -6.95 0.62 -5.22
CA GLU A 48 -8.05 0.96 -6.14
C GLU A 48 -7.83 0.29 -7.50
N ARG A 49 -8.92 -0.16 -8.12
CA ARG A 49 -8.91 -0.54 -9.54
C ARG A 49 -8.76 0.69 -10.41
N PHE A 50 -8.23 0.50 -11.60
CA PHE A 50 -8.42 1.47 -12.66
C PHE A 50 -9.94 1.65 -12.93
N ASP A 51 -10.40 2.89 -12.93
CA ASP A 51 -11.77 3.24 -13.33
C ASP A 51 -11.84 4.67 -13.90
N GLU A 52 -13.03 5.08 -14.33
CA GLU A 52 -13.26 6.43 -14.90
C GLU A 52 -13.00 7.57 -13.91
N THR A 53 -13.05 7.33 -12.60
CA THR A 53 -12.83 8.35 -11.57
C THR A 53 -11.36 8.63 -11.33
N ASN A 54 -10.48 7.67 -11.62
CA ASN A 54 -9.04 7.77 -11.41
C ASN A 54 -8.19 7.63 -12.68
N LYS A 55 -8.81 7.54 -13.87
CA LYS A 55 -8.14 7.34 -15.17
C LYS A 55 -7.08 8.39 -15.52
N ASP A 56 -7.21 9.60 -14.97
CA ASP A 56 -6.31 10.73 -15.24
C ASP A 56 -5.03 10.67 -14.40
N TRP A 57 -4.92 9.70 -13.48
CA TRP A 57 -3.69 9.47 -12.74
C TRP A 57 -2.60 8.93 -13.68
N GLY A 58 -1.61 9.78 -13.99
CA GLY A 58 -0.66 9.55 -15.08
C GLY A 58 0.14 8.24 -14.99
N TRP A 59 0.35 7.69 -13.80
CA TRP A 59 1.09 6.44 -13.60
C TRP A 59 0.39 5.20 -14.16
N TRP A 60 -0.91 5.27 -14.46
CA TRP A 60 -1.58 4.21 -15.21
C TRP A 60 -0.96 3.99 -16.58
N HIS A 61 -0.63 5.08 -17.28
CA HIS A 61 -0.25 5.07 -18.69
C HIS A 61 1.27 5.07 -18.88
N HIS A 62 2.00 5.57 -17.90
CA HIS A 62 3.44 5.78 -18.03
C HIS A 62 4.21 4.46 -17.94
N CYS A 63 4.78 4.03 -19.08
CA CYS A 63 5.64 2.85 -19.18
C CYS A 63 5.03 1.59 -18.54
N ASN A 64 3.72 1.40 -18.73
CA ASN A 64 3.01 0.25 -18.17
C ASN A 64 3.10 -0.95 -19.11
N ASP A 65 4.06 -1.83 -18.82
CA ASP A 65 4.20 -3.18 -19.35
C ASP A 65 4.01 -4.20 -18.21
N SER A 66 2.92 -4.04 -17.47
CA SER A 66 2.57 -4.93 -16.35
C SER A 66 2.10 -6.30 -16.80
N GLY A 67 1.96 -6.55 -18.11
CA GLY A 67 1.41 -7.79 -18.67
C GLY A 67 -0.12 -7.85 -18.72
N TYR A 68 -0.81 -6.81 -18.26
CA TYR A 68 -2.29 -6.74 -18.21
C TYR A 68 -2.82 -5.46 -18.87
N PRO A 69 -4.03 -5.48 -19.45
CA PRO A 69 -4.68 -4.25 -19.92
C PRO A 69 -5.00 -3.31 -18.75
N LEU A 70 -5.08 -2.01 -19.03
CA LEU A 70 -5.33 -0.98 -18.00
C LEU A 70 -6.60 -1.23 -17.19
N THR A 71 -7.67 -1.71 -17.83
CA THR A 71 -8.94 -2.04 -17.19
C THR A 71 -8.85 -3.17 -16.15
N GLU A 72 -7.74 -3.90 -16.15
CA GLU A 72 -7.44 -4.96 -15.20
C GLU A 72 -6.34 -4.57 -14.21
N CYS A 73 -5.79 -3.37 -14.32
CA CYS A 73 -4.76 -2.87 -13.42
C CYS A 73 -5.35 -2.40 -12.08
N ILE A 74 -4.56 -2.56 -11.04
CA ILE A 74 -4.84 -2.09 -9.68
C ILE A 74 -3.65 -1.27 -9.22
N LYS A 75 -3.93 -0.16 -8.56
CA LYS A 75 -2.91 0.65 -7.88
C LYS A 75 -3.00 0.47 -6.38
N GLY A 76 -1.87 0.66 -5.70
CA GLY A 76 -1.80 0.87 -4.26
C GLY A 76 -0.82 1.99 -3.96
N PHE A 77 -1.15 2.84 -2.99
CA PHE A 77 -0.24 3.85 -2.46
C PHE A 77 0.67 3.19 -1.42
N ASN A 78 1.95 3.00 -1.76
CA ASN A 78 2.81 2.03 -1.06
C ASN A 78 3.92 2.61 -0.15
N PRO A 79 3.80 3.81 0.47
CA PRO A 79 4.86 4.30 1.36
C PRO A 79 4.97 3.47 2.64
N ILE A 80 3.92 2.72 2.99
CA ILE A 80 3.98 1.65 3.99
C ILE A 80 3.22 0.45 3.45
N CYS A 81 3.89 -0.71 3.43
CA CYS A 81 3.26 -1.95 3.03
C CYS A 81 3.86 -3.17 3.72
N ARG A 82 3.03 -4.22 3.84
CA ARG A 82 3.43 -5.55 4.31
C ARG A 82 3.29 -6.55 3.18
N TYR A 83 4.29 -7.39 2.97
CA TYR A 83 4.23 -8.52 2.06
C TYR A 83 4.32 -9.83 2.83
N SER A 84 3.59 -10.84 2.38
CA SER A 84 3.94 -12.23 2.68
C SER A 84 5.18 -12.65 1.90
N ASN A 85 5.89 -13.64 2.44
CA ASN A 85 7.03 -14.25 1.78
C ASN A 85 6.72 -14.70 0.34
N LYS A 86 5.61 -15.44 0.17
CA LYS A 86 5.15 -15.94 -1.13
C LYS A 86 4.77 -14.83 -2.11
N ALA A 87 4.24 -13.69 -1.64
CA ALA A 87 3.98 -12.54 -2.48
C ALA A 87 5.28 -11.95 -3.04
N LEU A 88 6.32 -11.81 -2.20
CA LEU A 88 7.63 -11.35 -2.66
C LEU A 88 8.31 -12.33 -3.60
N ASP A 89 8.19 -13.64 -3.38
CA ASP A 89 8.71 -14.63 -4.34
C ASP A 89 8.00 -14.54 -5.70
N CYS A 90 6.68 -14.39 -5.72
CA CYS A 90 5.92 -14.16 -6.94
C CYS A 90 6.40 -12.91 -7.68
N LEU A 91 6.50 -11.77 -6.99
CA LEU A 91 7.00 -10.53 -7.55
C LEU A 91 8.42 -10.67 -8.10
N ASN A 92 9.30 -11.40 -7.41
CA ASN A 92 10.68 -11.65 -7.87
C ASN A 92 10.69 -12.33 -9.22
N LYS A 93 9.87 -13.38 -9.37
CA LYS A 93 9.76 -14.16 -10.59
C LYS A 93 9.15 -13.31 -11.70
N TYR A 94 8.10 -12.56 -11.39
CA TYR A 94 7.39 -11.73 -12.35
C TYR A 94 8.29 -10.62 -12.92
N LEU A 95 9.00 -9.90 -12.05
CA LEU A 95 9.94 -8.85 -12.48
C LEU A 95 11.12 -9.43 -13.28
N LYS A 96 11.60 -10.64 -12.95
CA LYS A 96 12.66 -11.31 -13.73
C LYS A 96 12.22 -11.77 -15.12
N GLN A 97 10.92 -11.90 -15.38
CA GLN A 97 10.40 -12.18 -16.71
C GLN A 97 10.41 -10.94 -17.62
N GLY A 98 10.70 -9.76 -17.07
CA GLY A 98 10.84 -8.51 -17.81
C GLY A 98 9.65 -7.55 -17.70
N TYR A 99 8.57 -7.94 -17.02
CA TYR A 99 7.43 -7.05 -16.77
C TYR A 99 7.83 -5.84 -15.94
N SER A 100 7.29 -4.69 -16.29
CA SER A 100 7.65 -3.41 -15.70
C SER A 100 6.50 -2.41 -15.79
N ALA A 101 6.20 -1.73 -14.69
CA ALA A 101 5.32 -0.57 -14.63
C ALA A 101 5.73 0.30 -13.44
N HIS A 102 5.05 1.42 -13.22
CA HIS A 102 5.20 2.15 -11.96
C HIS A 102 4.98 1.21 -10.77
N SER A 103 5.79 1.29 -9.72
CA SER A 103 5.77 0.33 -8.60
C SER A 103 4.39 0.20 -7.97
N GLU A 104 3.69 1.32 -7.82
CA GLU A 104 2.33 1.36 -7.29
C GLU A 104 1.28 0.67 -8.15
N VAL A 105 1.55 0.42 -9.43
CA VAL A 105 0.70 -0.37 -10.33
C VAL A 105 1.20 -1.80 -10.43
N MET A 106 2.51 -1.97 -10.63
CA MET A 106 3.14 -3.25 -10.91
C MET A 106 2.91 -4.25 -9.79
N LEU A 107 3.15 -3.82 -8.54
CA LEU A 107 3.13 -4.72 -7.39
C LEU A 107 1.71 -5.25 -7.12
N THR A 108 0.74 -4.34 -7.07
CA THR A 108 -0.67 -4.68 -6.82
C THR A 108 -1.30 -5.46 -7.96
N THR A 109 -1.05 -5.06 -9.21
CA THR A 109 -1.61 -5.75 -10.39
C THR A 109 -1.09 -7.18 -10.48
N CYS A 110 0.24 -7.37 -10.35
CA CYS A 110 0.84 -8.71 -10.37
C CYS A 110 0.22 -9.61 -9.29
N LEU A 111 0.19 -9.14 -8.04
CA LEU A 111 -0.30 -9.94 -6.92
C LEU A 111 -1.79 -10.28 -7.06
N TYR A 112 -2.60 -9.33 -7.50
CA TYR A 112 -4.03 -9.57 -7.68
C TYR A 112 -4.31 -10.68 -8.70
N HIS A 113 -3.65 -10.62 -9.85
CA HIS A 113 -3.84 -11.60 -10.92
C HIS A 113 -3.21 -12.97 -10.63
N HIS A 114 -2.30 -13.03 -9.66
CA HIS A 114 -1.78 -14.28 -9.12
C HIS A 114 -2.57 -14.76 -7.88
N VAL A 115 -3.79 -14.24 -7.67
CA VAL A 115 -4.74 -14.70 -6.66
C VAL A 115 -4.23 -14.52 -5.21
N PHE A 116 -3.34 -13.56 -5.00
CA PHE A 116 -2.93 -13.16 -3.65
C PHE A 116 -4.00 -12.28 -3.01
N LYS A 117 -4.17 -12.44 -1.69
CA LYS A 117 -5.15 -11.66 -0.95
C LYS A 117 -4.58 -10.28 -0.61
N ILE A 118 -5.16 -9.22 -1.19
CA ILE A 118 -4.72 -7.84 -1.02
C ILE A 118 -5.65 -7.09 -0.07
N GLY A 119 -5.08 -6.24 0.81
CA GLY A 119 -5.84 -5.49 1.80
C GLY A 119 -5.42 -4.03 1.92
N ASP A 120 -6.40 -3.13 1.98
CA ASP A 120 -6.20 -1.72 2.30
C ASP A 120 -6.42 -1.47 3.81
N ILE A 121 -5.38 -1.05 4.53
CA ILE A 121 -5.40 -0.93 6.00
C ILE A 121 -6.05 0.35 6.55
N GLY A 122 -6.64 1.18 5.70
CA GLY A 122 -7.36 2.37 6.16
C GLY A 122 -8.33 2.98 5.15
N GLY A 123 -8.42 2.40 3.96
CA GLY A 123 -9.25 2.90 2.87
C GLY A 123 -10.74 2.74 3.08
N THR A 124 -11.47 3.01 1.99
CA THR A 124 -12.93 3.03 1.98
C THR A 124 -13.54 2.19 0.85
N GLY A 125 -12.69 1.52 0.07
CA GLY A 125 -13.06 0.77 -1.13
C GLY A 125 -13.25 -0.74 -0.91
N GLU A 126 -13.32 -1.49 -2.01
CA GLU A 126 -13.58 -2.94 -2.00
C GLU A 126 -12.44 -3.76 -1.37
N PHE A 127 -11.21 -3.24 -1.41
CA PHE A 127 -10.02 -3.91 -0.87
C PHE A 127 -9.86 -3.71 0.64
N THR A 128 -10.68 -2.88 1.27
CA THR A 128 -10.59 -2.61 2.71
C THR A 128 -11.19 -3.77 3.51
N PRO A 129 -10.41 -4.46 4.37
CA PRO A 129 -10.94 -5.52 5.21
C PRO A 129 -12.03 -5.01 6.17
N HIS A 130 -12.93 -5.91 6.59
CA HIS A 130 -13.99 -5.55 7.54
C HIS A 130 -13.39 -5.00 8.84
N GLY A 131 -13.86 -3.82 9.28
CA GLY A 131 -13.35 -3.13 10.46
C GLY A 131 -12.10 -2.28 10.25
N TYR A 132 -11.53 -2.23 9.03
CA TYR A 132 -10.33 -1.44 8.73
C TYR A 132 -10.61 -0.07 8.09
N ARG A 133 -11.88 0.23 7.79
CA ARG A 133 -12.27 1.53 7.24
C ARG A 133 -11.82 2.67 8.15
N ASN A 134 -10.99 3.56 7.62
CA ASN A 134 -10.35 4.67 8.35
C ASN A 134 -9.61 4.26 9.64
N LYS A 135 -9.18 2.99 9.76
CA LYS A 135 -8.58 2.48 10.99
C LYS A 135 -7.17 3.03 11.19
N TYR A 136 -6.28 2.86 10.21
CA TYR A 136 -4.89 3.29 10.32
C TYR A 136 -4.54 4.55 9.54
N TYR A 137 -5.40 5.03 8.64
CA TYR A 137 -5.27 6.37 8.08
C TYR A 137 -6.67 6.91 7.78
N VAL A 138 -6.80 8.22 7.58
CA VAL A 138 -8.07 8.80 7.14
C VAL A 138 -8.01 9.05 5.64
N GLN A 139 -8.91 8.44 4.87
CA GLN A 139 -9.09 8.79 3.46
C GLN A 139 -9.91 10.09 3.36
N GLY A 140 -9.26 11.19 2.94
CA GLY A 140 -9.95 12.46 2.73
C GLY A 140 -10.74 12.47 1.41
N ARG A 141 -11.69 13.39 1.29
CA ARG A 141 -12.41 13.60 0.03
C ARG A 141 -11.52 14.30 -0.99
N GLY A 142 -11.45 13.81 -2.22
CA GLY A 142 -10.65 14.40 -3.29
C GLY A 142 -9.21 13.92 -3.32
N VAL A 143 -8.45 14.40 -4.29
CA VAL A 143 -7.06 13.95 -4.54
C VAL A 143 -6.13 14.51 -3.46
N ASN A 144 -5.26 13.64 -2.94
CA ASN A 144 -4.27 13.99 -1.93
C ASN A 144 -4.83 14.59 -0.62
N ASN A 145 -6.03 14.17 -0.22
CA ASN A 145 -6.61 14.56 1.06
C ASN A 145 -6.61 13.38 2.04
N GLY A 146 -6.60 13.72 3.32
CA GLY A 146 -6.45 12.74 4.39
C GLY A 146 -5.00 12.54 4.81
N THR A 147 -4.77 11.64 5.76
CA THR A 147 -3.49 11.55 6.46
C THR A 147 -2.41 10.86 5.63
N MET A 148 -2.78 9.97 4.71
CA MET A 148 -1.87 9.38 3.73
C MET A 148 -2.11 10.03 2.36
N ARG A 149 -1.14 10.77 1.83
CA ARG A 149 -1.23 11.47 0.54
C ARG A 149 0.14 11.62 -0.10
N TRP A 150 0.25 12.01 -1.37
CA TRP A 150 1.55 12.32 -1.97
C TRP A 150 2.07 13.69 -1.55
N ARG A 151 1.20 14.71 -1.52
CA ARG A 151 1.50 16.10 -1.15
C ARG A 151 0.21 16.83 -0.72
N PRO A 152 0.26 17.90 0.09
CA PRO A 152 1.44 18.53 0.68
C PRO A 152 2.05 17.73 1.84
N LEU A 153 3.25 18.12 2.25
CA LEU A 153 3.92 17.59 3.44
C LEU A 153 3.12 17.93 4.70
N TYR A 154 3.26 17.09 5.72
CA TYR A 154 2.85 17.39 7.10
C TYR A 154 4.05 17.90 7.89
N THR A 155 3.82 18.89 8.74
CA THR A 155 4.73 19.19 9.86
C THR A 155 4.33 18.37 11.09
N MET A 156 5.27 18.11 12.00
CA MET A 156 4.93 17.46 13.27
C MET A 156 3.94 18.29 14.09
N GLU A 157 4.02 19.63 14.03
CA GLU A 157 3.06 20.52 14.69
C GLU A 157 1.63 20.34 14.14
N GLU A 158 1.46 20.17 12.83
CA GLU A 158 0.15 19.88 12.22
C GLU A 158 -0.39 18.53 12.67
N ILE A 159 0.46 17.50 12.74
CA ILE A 159 0.07 16.15 13.19
C ILE A 159 -0.37 16.18 14.65
N GLU A 160 0.40 16.85 15.52
CA GLU A 160 0.08 17.03 16.93
C GLU A 160 -1.24 17.81 17.11
N ALA A 161 -1.43 18.88 16.36
CA ALA A 161 -2.64 19.70 16.42
C ALA A 161 -3.91 18.95 16.00
N LEU A 162 -3.80 17.96 15.10
CA LEU A 162 -4.92 17.10 14.71
C LEU A 162 -5.37 16.17 15.85
N GLY A 163 -4.49 15.88 16.83
CA GLY A 163 -4.81 15.06 18.00
C GLY A 163 -5.31 13.65 17.67
N THR A 164 -4.93 13.11 16.51
CA THR A 164 -5.39 11.79 16.07
C THR A 164 -4.50 10.69 16.65
N ASN A 165 -5.11 9.64 17.19
CA ASN A 165 -4.39 8.48 17.73
C ASN A 165 -4.40 7.32 16.74
N ASN A 166 -3.27 6.60 16.68
CA ASN A 166 -3.08 5.44 15.82
C ASN A 166 -3.41 5.76 14.35
N LYS A 167 -2.83 6.83 13.81
CA LYS A 167 -2.95 7.20 12.39
C LYS A 167 -1.59 7.35 11.74
N LEU A 168 -1.52 6.83 10.51
CA LEU A 168 -0.42 6.98 9.59
C LEU A 168 -0.55 8.33 8.88
N PHE A 169 0.59 9.01 8.78
CA PHE A 169 0.76 10.26 8.07
C PHE A 169 1.87 10.11 7.03
N HIS A 170 1.62 10.64 5.83
CA HIS A 170 2.64 10.73 4.79
C HIS A 170 2.29 11.86 3.79
N PRO A 171 3.27 12.61 3.30
CA PRO A 171 4.68 12.60 3.73
C PRO A 171 4.93 13.58 4.88
N ILE A 172 5.90 13.31 5.74
CA ILE A 172 6.38 14.26 6.77
C ILE A 172 7.66 14.97 6.34
N LYS A 173 8.01 16.08 7.00
CA LYS A 173 9.31 16.74 6.87
C LYS A 173 9.88 17.13 8.23
#